data_AF-A0A2R6LI98-F1
#
_entry.id   AF-A0A2R6LI98-F1
#
_cell.length_a   1.000
_cell.length_b   1.000
_cell.length_c   1.000
_cell.angle_alpha   90.00
_cell.angle_beta   90.00
_cell.angle_gamma   90.00
#
_symmetry.space_group_name_H-M   'P 1'
#
loop_
_entity.id
_entity.type
_entity.pdbx_description
1 polymer ?
#
loop_
_entity_poly.entity_id
_entity_poly.type
_entity_poly.pdbx_seq_one_letter_code
_entity_poly.pdbx_strand_id
1 'polypeptide(L)' 'SNPDAFFGDPTKPIGGNILGHKSTFRMYLRKSKQDKRIVKLVDAPNLPDGESVMRVQNEGLKPE' A
#
# COMPACT_ATOMS: atom_id res chain seq x y z
N SER A 1 2.55 -23.97 -1.19
CA SER A 1 3.28 -23.28 -2.28
C SER A 1 2.35 -22.20 -2.83
N ASN A 2 2.62 -20.91 -2.62
CA ASN A 2 1.68 -19.85 -3.05
C ASN A 2 2.06 -19.35 -4.46
N PRO A 3 1.27 -19.65 -5.51
CA PRO A 3 1.60 -19.31 -6.90
C PRO A 3 1.59 -17.80 -7.18
N ASP A 4 0.98 -16.98 -6.32
CA ASP A 4 1.02 -15.50 -6.42
C ASP A 4 2.43 -14.92 -6.30
N ALA A 5 3.38 -15.67 -5.71
CA ALA A 5 4.78 -15.26 -5.64
C ALA A 5 5.44 -15.12 -7.02
N PHE A 6 4.85 -15.74 -8.06
CA PHE A 6 5.40 -15.73 -9.43
C PHE A 6 4.76 -14.67 -10.34
N PHE A 7 3.57 -14.15 -10.01
CA PHE A 7 2.81 -13.26 -10.90
C PHE A 7 2.29 -11.97 -10.24
N GLY A 8 2.67 -11.71 -8.98
CA GLY A 8 2.30 -10.49 -8.24
C GLY A 8 3.46 -9.89 -7.47
N ASP A 9 3.22 -8.77 -6.78
CA ASP A 9 4.18 -8.23 -5.83
C ASP A 9 4.36 -9.24 -4.68
N PRO A 10 5.56 -9.84 -4.53
CA PRO A 10 5.76 -10.92 -3.56
C PRO A 10 5.77 -10.41 -2.12
N THR A 11 5.73 -9.08 -1.93
CA THR A 11 5.82 -8.48 -0.60
C THR A 11 4.50 -8.61 0.16
N LYS A 12 4.59 -9.19 1.36
CA LYS A 12 3.49 -9.25 2.33
C LYS A 12 3.95 -8.53 3.60
N PRO A 13 3.05 -7.81 4.30
CA PRO A 13 3.38 -7.21 5.58
C PRO A 13 3.77 -8.29 6.58
N ILE A 14 4.78 -8.01 7.40
CA ILE A 14 5.17 -8.87 8.54
C ILE A 14 4.12 -8.79 9.67
N GLY A 15 4.21 -9.67 10.66
CA GLY A 15 3.34 -9.62 11.86
C GLY A 15 2.02 -10.40 11.75
N GLY A 16 1.71 -10.97 10.57
CA GLY A 16 0.61 -11.92 10.38
C GLY A 16 -0.74 -11.40 10.89
N ASN A 17 -1.54 -12.30 11.48
CA ASN A 17 -2.90 -11.98 11.93
C ASN A 17 -2.95 -10.97 13.08
N ILE A 18 -1.93 -10.95 13.95
CA ILE A 18 -1.89 -10.03 15.10
C ILE A 18 -1.84 -8.58 14.60
N LEU A 19 -0.90 -8.29 13.71
CA LEU A 19 -0.79 -6.95 13.13
C LEU A 19 -1.99 -6.64 12.23
N GLY A 20 -2.49 -7.64 11.50
CA GLY A 20 -3.68 -7.52 10.67
C GLY A 20 -4.92 -7.07 11.43
N HIS A 21 -5.24 -7.71 12.56
CA HIS A 21 -6.44 -7.40 13.34
C HIS A 21 -6.33 -6.13 14.18
N LYS A 22 -5.12 -5.75 14.63
CA LYS A 22 -4.95 -4.54 15.44
C LYS A 22 -4.95 -3.26 14.59
N SER A 23 -4.55 -3.36 13.33
CA SER A 23 -4.47 -2.22 12.42
C SER A 23 -5.84 -1.88 11.84
N THR A 24 -6.37 -0.69 12.14
CA THR A 24 -7.68 -0.25 11.62
C THR A 24 -7.63 0.22 10.17
N PHE A 25 -6.49 0.78 9.75
CA PHE A 25 -6.26 1.21 8.38
C PHE A 25 -4.94 0.65 7.90
N ARG A 26 -4.93 0.00 6.73
CA ARG A 26 -3.71 -0.53 6.13
C ARG A 26 -3.54 0.01 4.72
N MET A 27 -2.40 0.67 4.49
CA MET A 27 -2.04 1.23 3.20
C MET A 27 -0.85 0.49 2.61
N TYR A 28 -0.93 0.21 1.32
CA TYR A 28 0.13 -0.37 0.53
C TYR A 28 0.77 0.69 -0.36
N LEU A 29 2.07 0.88 -0.20
CA LEU A 29 2.84 1.93 -0.88
C LEU A 29 3.71 1.29 -1.96
N ARG A 30 3.41 1.60 -3.23
CA ARG A 30 4.21 1.12 -4.37
C ARG A 30 4.92 2.26 -5.09
N LYS A 31 6.19 2.05 -5.45
CA LYS A 31 6.92 2.98 -6.32
C LYS A 31 6.37 2.93 -7.75
N SER A 32 6.11 4.10 -8.33
CA SER A 32 5.74 4.24 -9.75
C SER A 32 6.89 4.92 -10.51
N LYS A 33 6.65 5.33 -11.76
CA LYS A 33 7.62 6.08 -12.56
C LYS A 33 7.91 7.44 -11.90
N GLN A 34 9.17 7.89 -12.01
CA GLN A 34 9.66 9.13 -11.38
C GLN A 34 9.47 9.11 -9.84
N ASP A 35 9.21 10.28 -9.25
CA ASP A 35 8.96 10.41 -7.81
C ASP A 35 7.51 10.16 -7.41
N LYS A 36 6.72 9.55 -8.29
CA LYS A 36 5.35 9.14 -7.96
C LYS A 36 5.34 7.89 -7.08
N ARG A 37 4.37 7.83 -6.18
CA ARG A 37 4.03 6.69 -5.33
C ARG A 37 2.54 6.45 -5.46
N ILE A 38 2.18 5.18 -5.61
CA ILE A 38 0.79 4.74 -5.58
C ILE A 38 0.52 4.32 -4.14
N VAL A 39 -0.48 4.93 -3.53
CA VAL A 39 -0.98 4.61 -2.21
C VAL A 39 -2.29 3.86 -2.41
N LYS A 40 -2.31 2.58 -2.06
CA LYS A 40 -3.50 1.75 -2.11
C LYS A 40 -4.02 1.52 -0.69
N LEU A 41 -5.28 1.83 -0.44
CA LEU A 41 -5.96 1.40 0.77
C LEU A 41 -6.33 -0.09 0.61
N VAL A 42 -5.81 -0.93 1.49
CA VAL A 42 -5.98 -2.40 1.47
C VAL A 42 -6.96 -2.87 2.54
N ASP A 43 -7.15 -2.06 3.57
CA ASP A 43 -8.06 -2.38 4.67
C ASP A 43 -8.54 -1.10 5.34
N ALA A 44 -9.85 -0.96 5.46
CA ALA A 44 -10.52 0.07 6.23
C ALA A 44 -11.95 -0.38 6.59
N PRO A 45 -12.44 -0.09 7.79
CA PRO A 45 -13.79 -0.51 8.21
C PRO A 45 -14.91 0.27 7.50
N ASN A 46 -14.62 1.46 7.00
CA ASN A 46 -15.62 2.44 6.57
C ASN A 46 -15.31 3.10 5.22
N LEU A 47 -14.25 2.66 4.53
CA LEU A 47 -13.85 3.20 3.23
C LEU A 47 -13.70 2.05 2.24
N PRO A 48 -14.12 2.24 0.98
CA PRO A 48 -13.84 1.26 -0.06
C PRO A 48 -12.34 1.22 -0.35
N ASP A 49 -11.86 0.05 -0.79
CA ASP A 49 -10.52 -0.08 -1.33
C ASP A 49 -10.34 0.91 -2.49
N GLY A 50 -9.26 1.67 -2.45
CA GLY A 50 -9.02 2.77 -3.37
C GLY A 50 -7.53 2.99 -3.59
N GLU A 51 -7.20 3.60 -4.72
CA GLU A 51 -5.83 3.97 -5.06
C GLU A 51 -5.76 5.48 -5.27
N SER A 52 -4.71 6.10 -4.73
CA SER A 52 -4.37 7.50 -4.91
C SER A 52 -2.90 7.60 -5.31
N VAL A 53 -2.55 8.66 -6.04
CA VAL A 53 -1.17 8.94 -6.44
C VAL A 53 -0.67 10.12 -5.63
N MET A 54 0.53 9.98 -5.08
CA MET A 54 1.26 11.07 -4.45
C MET A 54 2.63 11.21 -5.08
N ARG A 55 3.17 12.42 -5.07
CA ARG A 55 4.55 12.68 -5.50
C ARG A 55 5.42 13.05 -4.31
N VAL A 56 6.59 12.43 -4.24
CA VAL A 56 7.63 12.77 -3.27
C VAL A 56 8.51 13.86 -3.88
N GLN A 57 8.66 15.00 -3.22
CA GLN A 57 9.54 16.09 -3.62
C GLN A 57 10.46 16.46 -2.45
N ASN A 58 11.47 17.29 -2.69
CA ASN A 58 12.39 17.76 -1.64
C ASN A 58 11.65 18.45 -0.49
N GLU A 59 10.55 19.13 -0.79
CA GLU A 59 9.69 19.82 0.18
C GLU A 59 8.73 18.88 0.95
N GLY A 60 8.60 17.61 0.51
CA GLY A 60 7.72 16.63 1.13
C GLY A 60 6.76 15.93 0.17
N LEU A 61 5.59 15.53 0.66
CA LEU A 61 4.58 14.78 -0.09
C LEU A 61 3.55 15.75 -0.70
N LYS A 62 3.32 15.67 -2.02
CA LYS A 62 2.28 16.43 -2.71
C LYS A 62 1.21 15.48 -3.29
N PRO A 63 -0.09 15.82 -3.18
CA PRO A 63 -1.14 15.09 -3.87
C PRO A 63 -1.01 15.30 -5.38
N GLU A 64 -1.42 14.31 -6.17
CA GLU A 64 -1.53 14.39 -7.63
C GLU A 64 -2.98 14.17 -8.08
#